data_AF-A0A1A8KXQ1-F1
#
_entry.id   AF-A0A1A8KXQ1-F1
#
_cell.length_a   1.000
_cell.length_b   1.000
_cell.length_c   1.000
_cell.angle_alpha   90.00
_cell.angle_beta   90.00
_cell.angle_gamma   90.00
#
_symmetry.space_group_name_H-M   'P 1'
#
loop_
_entity.id
_entity.type
_entity.pdbx_description
1 polymer ?
#
loop_
_entity_poly.entity_id
_entity_poly.type
_entity_poly.pdbx_seq_one_letter_code
_entity_poly.pdbx_strand_id
1 'polypeptide(L)'
;LSALFYRVTDERAKKTELLLVGMICYTSQHYCAFAFHTKSSKWVFFDDATVKEIGSRWKDVVTKCIKGHFQPLLLFYSNPDGSAIITEDASKQNSSQIHPKTSINGDVQVSESNVSVQKKLELT
;
A
#
# COMPACT_ATOMS: atom_id res chain seq x y z
N LEU A 1 -4.66 -14.47 16.28
CA LEU A 1 -4.28 -14.17 14.89
C LEU A 1 -5.47 -13.54 14.13
N SER A 2 -6.10 -12.49 14.68
CA SER A 2 -7.50 -12.15 14.35
C SER A 2 -7.77 -10.65 14.22
N ALA A 3 -6.87 -9.93 13.56
CA ALA A 3 -7.17 -8.60 13.02
C ALA A 3 -6.86 -8.52 11.53
N LEU A 4 -7.05 -9.63 10.79
CA LEU A 4 -7.15 -9.54 9.33
C LEU A 4 -8.38 -8.68 9.05
N PHE A 5 -8.18 -7.55 8.38
CA PHE A 5 -9.23 -6.62 7.99
C PHE A 5 -10.38 -7.37 7.29
N TYR A 6 -11.47 -7.62 8.01
CA TYR A 6 -12.62 -8.37 7.47
C TYR A 6 -13.43 -7.53 6.46
N ARG A 7 -13.23 -6.21 6.46
CA ARG A 7 -13.77 -5.27 5.48
C ARG A 7 -12.72 -4.21 5.19
N VAL A 8 -12.38 -4.09 3.90
CA VAL A 8 -11.38 -3.13 3.39
C VAL A 8 -12.04 -2.03 2.54
N THR A 9 -13.32 -2.19 2.19
CA THR A 9 -14.06 -1.23 1.38
C THR A 9 -14.83 -0.24 2.26
N ASP A 10 -14.47 1.05 2.19
CA ASP A 10 -15.29 2.13 2.75
C ASP A 10 -16.58 2.35 1.95
N GLU A 11 -17.53 3.14 2.48
CA GLU A 11 -18.83 3.36 1.84
C GLU A 11 -18.76 4.08 0.48
N ARG A 12 -17.69 4.83 0.21
CA ARG A 12 -17.48 5.48 -1.10
C ARG A 12 -17.09 4.42 -2.13
N ALA A 13 -16.17 3.52 -1.77
CA ALA A 13 -15.77 2.40 -2.63
C ALA A 13 -16.96 1.50 -3.04
N LYS A 14 -18.02 1.43 -2.23
CA LYS A 14 -19.25 0.69 -2.56
C LYS A 14 -20.16 1.39 -3.58
N LYS A 15 -20.02 2.71 -3.73
CA LYS A 15 -20.91 3.55 -4.56
C LYS A 15 -20.27 3.97 -5.87
N THR A 16 -18.99 3.66 -6.07
CA THR A 16 -18.21 4.11 -7.22
C THR A 16 -17.67 2.92 -7.99
N GLU A 17 -17.61 3.03 -9.31
CA GLU A 17 -16.90 2.07 -10.14
C GLU A 17 -15.39 2.28 -9.98
N LEU A 18 -14.68 1.25 -9.52
CA LEU A 18 -13.24 1.31 -9.36
C LEU A 18 -12.55 0.44 -10.42
N LEU A 19 -11.45 0.94 -10.94
CA LEU A 19 -10.69 0.27 -12.00
C LEU A 19 -9.58 -0.57 -11.40
N LEU A 20 -9.50 -1.85 -11.77
CA LEU A 20 -8.38 -2.71 -11.37
C LEU A 20 -7.10 -2.24 -12.09
N VAL A 21 -6.11 -1.82 -11.32
CA VAL A 21 -4.85 -1.27 -11.84
C VAL A 21 -3.62 -2.06 -11.42
N GLY A 22 -3.75 -2.99 -10.48
CA GLY A 22 -2.65 -3.84 -10.07
C GLY A 22 -3.07 -5.04 -9.25
N MET A 23 -2.18 -6.02 -9.17
CA MET A 23 -2.38 -7.24 -8.43
C MET A 23 -1.03 -7.81 -7.98
N ILE A 24 -0.91 -8.16 -6.70
CA ILE A 24 0.21 -8.97 -6.20
C ILE A 24 -0.22 -10.43 -6.19
N CYS A 25 0.64 -11.29 -6.69
CA CYS A 25 0.48 -12.73 -6.63
C CYS A 25 1.60 -13.36 -5.81
N TYR A 26 1.29 -14.54 -5.25
CA TYR A 26 2.27 -15.44 -4.67
C TYR A 26 2.31 -16.75 -5.45
N THR A 27 3.50 -17.25 -5.70
CA THR A 27 3.72 -18.58 -6.27
C THR A 27 5.04 -19.12 -5.74
N SER A 28 5.08 -20.40 -5.36
CA SER A 28 6.34 -21.10 -5.03
C SER A 28 7.31 -20.33 -4.12
N GLN A 29 6.83 -19.78 -3.01
CA GLN A 29 7.65 -18.96 -2.07
C GLN A 29 8.19 -17.65 -2.63
N HIS A 30 7.57 -17.12 -3.67
CA HIS A 30 7.96 -15.89 -4.33
C HIS A 30 6.77 -14.97 -4.59
N TYR A 31 7.00 -13.66 -4.55
CA TYR A 31 6.00 -12.64 -4.88
C TYR A 31 6.28 -12.05 -6.26
N CYS A 32 5.23 -11.89 -7.05
CA CYS A 32 5.29 -11.19 -8.32
C CYS A 32 4.10 -10.22 -8.45
N ALA A 33 4.20 -9.27 -9.38
CA ALA A 33 3.19 -8.25 -9.55
C ALA A 33 2.72 -8.15 -11.01
N PHE A 34 1.45 -7.80 -11.16
CA PHE A 34 0.87 -7.31 -12.40
C PHE A 34 0.44 -5.88 -12.17
N ALA A 35 0.80 -4.96 -13.06
CA ALA A 35 0.35 -3.58 -13.00
C ALA A 35 -0.09 -3.10 -14.37
N PHE A 36 -1.11 -2.25 -14.41
CA PHE A 36 -1.61 -1.63 -15.63
C PHE A 36 -0.87 -0.30 -15.86
N HIS A 37 -0.05 -0.24 -16.90
CA HIS A 37 0.62 0.97 -17.32
C HIS A 37 -0.33 1.85 -18.12
N THR A 38 -0.79 2.95 -17.52
CA THR A 38 -1.84 3.82 -18.05
C THR A 38 -1.49 4.43 -19.41
N LYS A 39 -0.26 4.96 -19.58
CA LYS A 39 0.16 5.63 -20.81
C LYS A 39 0.15 4.72 -22.03
N SER A 40 0.58 3.46 -21.89
CA SER A 40 0.55 2.50 -23.01
C SER A 40 -0.73 1.66 -23.06
N SER A 41 -1.57 1.73 -22.01
CA SER A 41 -2.75 0.88 -21.84
C SER A 41 -2.41 -0.62 -21.93
N LYS A 42 -1.34 -1.02 -21.24
CA LYS A 42 -0.83 -2.40 -21.22
C LYS A 42 -0.65 -2.89 -19.79
N TRP A 43 -0.98 -4.16 -19.58
CA TRP A 43 -0.57 -4.91 -18.42
C TRP A 43 0.89 -5.30 -18.52
N VAL A 44 1.60 -5.12 -17.42
CA VAL A 44 3.02 -5.45 -17.27
C VAL A 44 3.17 -6.37 -16.08
N PHE A 45 3.96 -7.43 -16.26
CA PHE A 45 4.33 -8.38 -15.24
C PHE A 45 5.74 -8.07 -14.71
N PHE A 46 5.86 -8.04 -13.39
CA PHE A 46 7.10 -7.78 -12.67
C PHE A 46 7.45 -8.99 -11.81
N ASP A 47 8.68 -9.46 -11.95
CA ASP A 47 9.22 -10.63 -11.27
C ASP A 47 10.72 -10.38 -11.02
N ASP A 48 11.04 -9.86 -9.83
CA ASP A 48 12.34 -9.29 -9.48
C ASP A 48 12.85 -8.30 -10.54
N ALA A 49 14.01 -8.60 -11.16
CA ALA A 49 14.60 -7.80 -12.22
C ALA A 49 13.91 -7.98 -13.58
N THR A 50 12.97 -8.92 -13.70
CA THR A 50 12.26 -9.22 -14.95
C THR A 50 11.01 -8.35 -15.09
N VAL A 51 10.94 -7.59 -16.17
CA VAL A 51 9.75 -6.83 -16.56
C VAL A 51 9.27 -7.32 -17.93
N LYS A 52 8.00 -7.72 -18.04
CA LYS A 52 7.41 -8.27 -19.27
C LYS A 52 6.06 -7.62 -19.56
N GLU A 53 5.91 -6.99 -20.72
CA GLU A 53 4.58 -6.63 -21.23
C GLU A 53 3.76 -7.90 -21.47
N ILE A 54 2.49 -7.87 -21.05
CA ILE A 54 1.54 -8.99 -21.21
C ILE A 54 0.56 -8.72 -22.34
N GLY A 55 -0.01 -7.53 -22.39
CA GLY A 55 -1.02 -7.15 -23.37
C GLY A 55 -1.99 -6.12 -22.83
N SER A 56 -2.91 -5.64 -23.68
CA SER A 56 -3.90 -4.64 -23.28
C SER A 56 -5.13 -5.20 -22.59
N ARG A 57 -5.35 -6.53 -22.64
CA ARG A 57 -6.60 -7.14 -22.14
C ARG A 57 -6.37 -7.86 -20.82
N TRP A 58 -7.33 -7.75 -19.92
CA TRP A 58 -7.35 -8.51 -18.66
C TRP A 58 -7.24 -10.02 -18.87
N LYS A 59 -7.87 -10.56 -19.93
CA LYS A 59 -7.80 -11.99 -20.27
C LYS A 59 -6.36 -12.50 -20.44
N ASP A 60 -5.45 -11.65 -20.91
CA ASP A 60 -4.06 -12.02 -21.13
C ASP A 60 -3.33 -12.18 -19.77
N VAL A 61 -3.65 -11.32 -18.79
CA VAL A 61 -3.19 -11.46 -17.38
C VAL A 61 -3.74 -12.74 -16.76
N VAL A 62 -5.05 -12.97 -16.85
CA VAL A 62 -5.69 -14.19 -16.32
C VAL A 62 -5.05 -15.45 -16.90
N THR A 63 -4.79 -15.46 -18.21
CA THR A 63 -4.13 -16.59 -18.89
C THR A 63 -2.73 -16.82 -18.33
N LYS A 64 -1.96 -15.76 -18.07
CA LYS A 64 -0.63 -15.86 -17.47
C LYS A 64 -0.69 -16.33 -16.02
N CYS A 65 -1.66 -15.86 -15.23
CA CYS A 65 -1.93 -16.33 -13.86
C CYS A 65 -2.14 -17.84 -13.82
N ILE A 66 -3.05 -18.35 -14.65
CA ILE A 66 -3.38 -19.78 -14.71
C ILE A 66 -2.15 -20.60 -15.12
N LYS A 67 -1.43 -20.18 -16.18
CA LYS A 67 -0.26 -20.91 -16.68
C LYS A 67 0.93 -20.90 -15.71
N GLY A 68 1.11 -19.81 -14.97
CA GLY A 68 2.21 -19.68 -14.00
C GLY A 68 1.86 -20.09 -12.58
N HIS A 69 0.64 -20.62 -12.36
CA HIS A 69 0.12 -20.94 -11.03
C HIS A 69 0.26 -19.78 -10.03
N PHE A 70 0.08 -18.54 -10.51
CA PHE A 70 0.16 -17.35 -9.69
C PHE A 70 -1.14 -17.19 -8.89
N GLN A 71 -1.04 -17.12 -7.56
CA GLN A 71 -2.18 -16.96 -6.65
C GLN A 71 -2.37 -15.48 -6.29
N PRO A 72 -3.43 -14.80 -6.76
CA PRO A 72 -3.70 -13.41 -6.37
C PRO A 72 -3.91 -13.27 -4.86
N LEU A 73 -3.24 -12.31 -4.24
CA LEU A 73 -3.35 -12.03 -2.80
C LEU A 73 -3.83 -10.62 -2.48
N LEU A 74 -3.42 -9.64 -3.28
CA LEU A 74 -3.75 -8.24 -3.09
C LEU A 74 -4.15 -7.62 -4.44
N LEU A 75 -5.24 -6.87 -4.44
CA LEU A 75 -5.74 -6.16 -5.61
C LEU A 75 -5.69 -4.65 -5.36
N PHE A 76 -5.20 -3.92 -6.34
CA PHE A 76 -5.19 -2.46 -6.34
C PHE A 76 -6.25 -1.95 -7.29
N TYR A 77 -7.13 -1.11 -6.76
CA TYR A 77 -8.16 -0.44 -7.53
C TYR A 77 -7.93 1.07 -7.47
N SER A 78 -8.12 1.77 -8.59
CA SER A 78 -8.11 3.22 -8.64
C SER A 78 -9.53 3.76 -8.84
N ASN A 79 -9.88 4.81 -8.10
CA ASN A 79 -11.03 5.63 -8.42
C ASN A 79 -10.61 6.62 -9.54
N PRO A 80 -11.20 6.57 -10.75
CA PRO A 80 -10.88 7.52 -11.82
C PRO A 80 -11.20 8.97 -11.44
N ASP A 81 -12.16 9.17 -10.53
CA ASP A 81 -12.55 10.48 -9.99
C ASP A 81 -11.80 10.83 -8.69
N GLY A 82 -10.81 10.01 -8.31
CA GLY A 82 -10.00 10.23 -7.13
C GLY A 82 -9.11 11.46 -7.27
N SER A 83 -9.05 12.29 -6.23
CA SER A 83 -8.09 13.39 -6.11
C SER A 83 -6.89 12.98 -5.27
N ALA A 84 -5.76 13.67 -5.46
CA ALA A 84 -4.61 13.52 -4.58
C ALA A 84 -4.99 13.93 -3.15
N ILE A 85 -4.54 13.15 -2.17
CA ILE A 85 -4.71 13.50 -0.76
C ILE A 85 -3.72 14.61 -0.42
N ILE A 86 -4.22 15.76 0.02
CA ILE A 86 -3.40 16.89 0.48
C ILE A 86 -2.91 16.56 1.91
N THR A 87 -1.60 16.39 2.07
CA THR A 87 -0.96 15.91 3.31
C THR A 87 -1.04 16.92 4.46
N GLU A 88 -1.42 18.17 4.19
CA GLU A 88 -1.47 19.28 5.15
C GLU A 88 -2.41 19.00 6.33
N ASP A 89 -3.50 18.27 6.09
CA ASP A 89 -4.50 17.92 7.12
C ASP A 89 -4.16 16.66 7.91
N ALA A 90 -3.16 15.87 7.49
CA ALA A 90 -2.74 14.67 8.22
C ALA A 90 -2.04 14.99 9.56
N SER A 91 -1.47 16.20 9.70
CA SER A 91 -0.81 16.64 10.93
C SER A 91 -1.76 17.05 12.05
N LYS A 92 -3.02 17.38 11.74
CA LYS A 92 -3.97 17.98 12.70
C LYS A 92 -4.69 16.97 13.59
N GLN A 93 -4.66 15.68 13.26
CA GLN A 93 -5.40 14.65 14.03
C GLN A 93 -4.59 14.01 15.18
N ASN A 94 -3.31 14.36 15.37
CA ASN A 94 -2.47 13.77 16.41
C ASN A 94 -2.38 14.57 17.72
N SER A 95 -3.11 15.69 17.89
CA SER A 95 -2.93 16.57 19.06
C SER A 95 -3.95 16.38 20.20
N SER A 96 -4.92 15.48 20.10
CA SER A 96 -6.05 15.40 21.07
C SER A 96 -6.04 14.19 22.01
N GLN A 97 -4.91 13.48 22.18
CA GLN A 97 -4.74 12.52 23.29
C GLN A 97 -3.75 13.03 24.34
N ILE A 98 -4.16 14.04 25.10
CA ILE A 98 -3.53 14.35 26.39
C ILE A 98 -4.17 13.42 27.44
N HIS A 99 -3.48 12.35 27.79
CA HIS A 99 -3.86 11.52 28.95
C HIS A 99 -3.65 12.31 30.25
N PRO A 100 -4.61 12.31 31.20
CA PRO A 100 -4.39 12.84 32.54
C PRO A 100 -3.42 11.91 33.31
N LYS A 101 -2.32 12.47 33.80
CA LYS A 101 -1.36 11.80 34.70
C LYS A 101 -2.07 11.38 35.99
N THR A 102 -1.99 10.10 36.35
CA THR A 102 -2.14 9.64 37.73
C THR A 102 -0.77 9.33 38.30
N SER A 103 -0.45 10.00 39.40
CA SER A 103 0.80 9.89 40.16
C SER A 103 0.76 8.63 41.04
N ILE A 104 1.85 7.87 41.10
CA ILE A 104 2.28 7.10 42.29
C ILE A 104 3.80 6.85 42.20
N ASN A 105 4.45 7.08 43.33
CA ASN A 105 5.89 7.16 43.63
C ASN A 105 6.77 5.98 43.18
N GLY A 106 8.02 6.31 42.84
CA GLY A 106 9.16 5.39 42.87
C GLY A 106 10.40 6.03 42.24
N ASP A 107 11.32 6.53 43.07
CA ASP A 107 12.58 7.17 42.68
C ASP A 107 13.45 6.30 41.76
N VAL A 108 14.07 6.93 40.75
CA VAL A 108 15.51 6.85 40.41
C VAL A 108 15.80 7.83 39.25
N GLN A 109 16.94 8.50 39.36
CA GLN A 109 17.38 9.72 38.69
C GLN A 109 18.21 9.42 37.41
N VAL A 110 18.36 10.45 36.55
CA VAL A 110 19.41 10.65 35.50
C VAL A 110 19.04 10.05 34.12
N SER A 111 19.10 10.71 32.95
CA SER A 111 19.54 12.05 32.49
C SER A 111 19.03 12.29 31.04
N GLU A 112 18.79 13.55 30.68
CA GLU A 112 18.53 14.02 29.33
C GLU A 112 19.75 13.89 28.40
N SER A 113 19.52 13.55 27.13
CA SER A 113 20.27 14.15 26.01
C SER A 113 19.43 14.16 24.73
N ASN A 114 19.10 15.38 24.30
CA ASN A 114 18.59 15.68 22.96
C ASN A 114 19.74 15.57 21.96
N VAL A 115 19.60 14.74 20.92
CA VAL A 115 20.38 14.92 19.69
C VAL A 115 19.49 14.71 18.47
N SER A 116 19.17 15.83 17.82
CA SER A 116 18.69 15.91 16.45
C SER A 116 19.82 15.54 15.49
N VAL A 117 19.59 14.58 14.59
CA VAL A 117 20.35 14.50 13.33
C VAL A 117 19.40 14.16 12.20
N GLN A 118 19.06 15.19 11.42
CA GLN A 118 18.56 15.05 10.06
C GLN A 118 19.63 14.34 9.20
N LYS A 119 19.25 13.30 8.46
CA LYS A 119 19.97 12.89 7.25
C LYS A 119 19.02 12.90 6.06
N LYS A 120 19.22 13.93 5.25
CA LYS A 120 18.76 14.09 3.86
C LYS A 120 19.27 12.90 3.03
N LEU A 121 18.39 12.23 2.31
CA LEU A 121 18.76 11.30 1.23
C LEU A 121 18.26 11.92 -0.07
N GLU A 122 19.18 12.41 -0.91
CA GLU A 122 18.90 12.75 -2.30
C GLU A 122 19.04 11.47 -3.14
N LEU A 123 18.08 11.24 -4.04
CA LEU A 123 18.12 10.16 -5.01
C LEU A 123 18.19 10.77 -6.41
N THR A 124 19.28 10.46 -7.10
CA THR A 124 19.57 10.76 -8.50
C THR A 124 18.55 10.11 -9.44
#